data_AF-A0A820DFQ7-F1
#
_entry.id   AF-A0A820DFQ7-F1
#
_cell.length_a   1.000
_cell.length_b   1.000
_cell.length_c   1.000
_cell.angle_alpha   90.00
_cell.angle_beta   90.00
_cell.angle_gamma   90.00
#
_symmetry.space_group_name_H-M   'P 1'
#
loop_
_entity.id
_entity.type
_entity.pdbx_description
1 polymer ?
#
loop_
_entity_poly.entity_id
_entity_poly.type
_entity_poly.pdbx_seq_one_letter_code
_entity_poly.pdbx_strand_id
1 'polypeptide(L)'
;MSSPSIFHLVSLLFLLLCHRINCKNVTFVTQPIRITIADLPRPNASSSASKSPRIITVPANPLLYIPDGFTVKLYMSGLTSPRYLIYTPTNDILVSESSANRISCLVDNDQDGYPDQRLTFADSSNGLNYPFGMAFFNGSFYVGNRDAIRLY
;
A
#
# COMPACT_ATOMS: atom_id res chain seq x y z
N MET A 1 50.37 -50.48 -7.38
CA MET A 1 49.64 -50.34 -6.11
C MET A 1 49.91 -48.94 -5.58
N SER A 2 49.03 -47.98 -5.86
CA SER A 2 49.16 -46.58 -5.47
C SER A 2 47.89 -46.17 -4.73
N SER A 3 48.07 -45.82 -3.46
CA SER A 3 47.08 -45.47 -2.44
C SER A 3 46.09 -44.39 -2.91
N PRO A 4 44.77 -44.49 -2.59
CA PRO A 4 43.82 -43.45 -2.90
C PRO A 4 44.08 -42.20 -2.05
N SER A 5 43.94 -41.03 -2.68
CA SER A 5 44.28 -39.74 -2.10
C SER A 5 43.29 -39.33 -1.00
N ILE A 6 43.86 -38.89 0.12
CA ILE A 6 43.20 -38.38 1.33
C ILE A 6 42.24 -37.19 1.06
N PHE A 7 42.29 -36.59 -0.12
CA PHE A 7 41.51 -35.41 -0.49
C PHE A 7 40.01 -35.67 -0.73
N HIS A 8 39.58 -36.89 -1.07
CA HIS A 8 38.15 -37.20 -1.23
C HIS A 8 37.42 -37.50 0.08
N LEU A 9 38.14 -37.82 1.16
CA LEU A 9 37.53 -38.13 2.46
C LEU A 9 37.11 -36.87 3.24
N VAL A 10 37.80 -35.74 3.03
CA VAL A 10 37.56 -34.50 3.78
C VAL A 10 36.35 -33.71 3.22
N SER A 11 36.06 -33.83 1.92
CA SER A 11 34.91 -33.16 1.29
C SER A 11 33.57 -33.78 1.69
N LEU A 12 33.52 -35.09 1.92
CA LEU A 12 32.30 -35.78 2.38
C LEU A 12 31.99 -35.51 3.87
N LEU A 13 33.01 -35.20 4.68
CA LEU A 13 32.83 -34.87 6.10
C LEU A 13 32.22 -33.48 6.32
N PHE A 14 32.44 -32.52 5.41
CA PHE A 14 31.85 -31.18 5.49
C PHE A 14 30.38 -31.15 5.01
N LEU A 15 29.99 -32.01 4.07
CA LEU A 15 28.60 -32.17 3.63
C LEU A 15 27.71 -32.88 4.67
N LEU A 16 28.30 -33.68 5.57
CA LEU A 16 27.60 -34.33 6.68
C LEU A 16 27.44 -33.43 7.92
N LEU A 17 28.13 -32.29 8.01
CA LEU A 17 28.04 -31.36 9.14
C LEU A 17 26.93 -30.29 9.00
N CYS A 18 26.13 -30.35 7.93
CA CYS A 18 24.99 -29.44 7.73
C CYS A 18 23.63 -29.99 8.20
N HIS A 19 23.59 -31.10 8.96
CA HIS A 19 22.34 -31.81 9.26
C HIS A 19 21.71 -31.56 10.64
N ARG A 20 21.93 -30.38 11.24
CA ARG A 20 21.17 -29.97 12.44
C ARG A 20 20.87 -28.48 12.42
N ILE A 21 20.10 -28.02 11.43
CA ILE A 21 19.26 -26.83 11.68
C ILE A 21 18.27 -27.28 12.76
N ASN A 22 18.55 -26.88 13.99
CA ASN A 22 17.71 -27.17 15.15
C ASN A 22 16.51 -26.22 15.07
N CYS A 23 15.60 -26.48 14.13
CA CYS A 23 14.31 -25.82 14.06
C CYS A 23 13.51 -26.25 15.28
N LYS A 24 13.64 -25.50 16.38
CA LYS A 24 12.73 -25.62 17.51
C LYS A 24 11.35 -25.20 17.01
N ASN A 25 10.45 -26.15 16.89
CA ASN A 25 9.03 -25.87 16.71
C ASN A 25 8.55 -25.12 17.95
N VAL A 26 8.48 -23.79 17.85
CA VAL A 26 7.84 -22.97 18.88
C VAL A 26 6.35 -23.16 18.71
N THR A 27 5.76 -23.94 19.59
CA THR A 27 4.30 -24.04 19.65
C THR A 27 3.78 -22.74 20.24
N PHE A 28 3.13 -21.92 19.42
CA PHE A 28 2.42 -20.73 19.90
C PHE A 28 1.20 -21.18 20.70
N VAL A 29 1.35 -21.28 22.02
CA VAL A 29 0.22 -21.44 22.92
C VAL A 29 -0.37 -20.06 23.14
N THR A 30 -1.55 -19.81 22.58
CA THR A 30 -2.24 -18.54 22.78
C THR A 30 -2.80 -18.49 24.19
N GLN A 31 -2.38 -17.48 24.96
CA GLN A 31 -3.07 -17.10 26.20
C GLN A 31 -4.01 -15.93 25.90
N PRO A 32 -5.28 -15.98 26.35
CA PRO A 32 -6.18 -14.85 26.20
C PRO A 32 -5.65 -13.65 26.99
N ILE A 33 -5.49 -12.51 26.32
CA ILE A 33 -5.23 -11.24 26.99
C ILE A 33 -6.57 -10.75 27.55
N ARG A 34 -6.69 -10.60 28.87
CA ARG A 34 -7.78 -9.85 29.50
C ARG A 34 -7.32 -8.42 29.77
N ILE A 35 -7.97 -7.45 29.14
CA ILE A 35 -7.79 -6.03 29.41
C ILE A 35 -9.08 -5.53 30.05
N THR A 36 -8.97 -4.96 31.24
CA THR A 36 -10.04 -4.23 31.92
C THR A 36 -9.83 -2.73 31.76
N ILE A 37 -10.86 -1.93 32.06
CA ILE A 37 -10.73 -0.46 32.02
C ILE A 37 -9.64 0.03 32.99
N ALA A 38 -9.41 -0.66 34.10
CA ALA A 38 -8.36 -0.31 35.06
C ALA A 38 -6.94 -0.53 34.52
N ASP A 39 -6.78 -1.39 33.51
CA ASP A 39 -5.50 -1.68 32.87
C ASP A 39 -5.13 -0.65 31.79
N LEU A 40 -6.07 0.22 31.40
CA LEU A 40 -5.84 1.23 30.37
C LEU A 40 -5.04 2.41 30.95
N PRO A 41 -4.03 2.94 30.21
CA PRO A 41 -3.39 4.18 30.59
C PRO A 41 -4.41 5.31 30.61
N ARG A 42 -4.18 6.30 31.48
CA ARG A 42 -4.98 7.53 31.47
C ARG A 42 -4.91 8.19 30.08
N PRO A 43 -5.97 8.89 29.64
CA PRO A 43 -5.88 9.71 28.44
C PRO A 43 -4.65 10.61 28.48
N ASN A 44 -3.85 10.61 27.39
CA ASN A 44 -2.58 11.33 27.27
C ASN A 44 -1.46 10.91 28.25
N ALA A 45 -1.42 9.63 28.69
CA ALA A 45 -0.31 9.12 29.52
C ALA A 45 1.08 9.18 28.86
N SER A 46 1.13 9.31 27.52
CA SER A 46 2.34 9.63 26.76
C SER A 46 2.07 10.77 25.80
N SER A 47 3.12 11.47 25.38
CA SER A 47 3.02 12.43 24.29
C SER A 47 2.64 11.73 22.98
N SER A 48 1.89 12.44 22.13
CA SER A 48 1.58 11.97 20.78
C SER A 48 2.87 11.95 19.95
N ALA A 49 3.07 10.88 19.18
CA ALA A 49 4.15 10.76 18.23
C ALA A 49 3.59 10.82 16.80
N SER A 50 4.20 11.65 15.96
CA SER A 50 3.90 11.69 14.52
C SER A 50 5.14 11.30 13.74
N LYS A 51 5.02 10.28 12.88
CA LYS A 51 6.09 9.83 11.96
C LYS A 51 5.60 9.89 10.53
N SER A 52 5.52 11.10 9.99
CA SER A 52 5.22 11.29 8.57
C SER A 52 6.29 10.64 7.69
N PRO A 53 5.92 10.07 6.54
CA PRO A 53 6.87 9.50 5.61
C PRO A 53 7.81 10.58 5.07
N ARG A 54 9.10 10.26 4.96
CA ARG A 54 10.05 11.09 4.22
C ARG A 54 9.88 10.79 2.74
N ILE A 55 9.33 11.75 1.99
CA ILE A 55 9.25 11.66 0.53
C ILE A 55 10.67 11.85 -0.01
N ILE A 56 11.16 10.85 -0.74
CA ILE A 56 12.40 10.92 -1.50
C ILE A 56 12.04 10.96 -3.00
N THR A 57 12.93 11.54 -3.80
CA THR A 57 12.82 11.45 -5.26
C THR A 57 12.88 9.98 -5.68
N VAL A 58 12.10 9.62 -6.72
CA VAL A 58 12.16 8.29 -7.33
C VAL A 58 13.61 8.01 -7.77
N PRO A 59 14.25 6.93 -7.28
CA PRO A 59 15.61 6.58 -7.69
C PRO A 59 15.70 6.33 -9.20
N ALA A 60 16.89 6.51 -9.78
CA ALA A 60 17.10 6.25 -11.21
C ALA A 60 16.80 4.80 -11.62
N ASN A 61 17.07 3.84 -10.72
CA ASN A 61 16.76 2.42 -10.88
C ASN A 61 15.86 1.96 -9.73
N PRO A 62 14.54 2.22 -9.79
CA PRO A 62 13.62 1.81 -8.75
C PRO A 62 13.51 0.27 -8.76
N LEU A 63 13.86 -0.36 -7.65
CA LEU A 63 13.62 -1.79 -7.46
C LEU A 63 12.17 -1.98 -7.01
N LEU A 64 11.35 -2.50 -7.92
CA LEU A 64 10.01 -2.98 -7.61
C LEU A 64 10.04 -4.50 -7.65
N TYR A 65 9.57 -5.15 -6.59
CA TYR A 65 9.31 -6.59 -6.63
C TYR A 65 7.97 -6.80 -7.34
N ILE A 66 8.05 -7.28 -8.57
CA ILE A 66 6.89 -7.47 -9.45
C ILE A 66 6.74 -8.98 -9.68
N PRO A 67 5.58 -9.59 -9.37
CA PRO A 67 5.35 -10.99 -9.67
C PRO A 67 5.47 -11.29 -11.16
N ASP A 68 5.82 -12.54 -11.51
CA ASP A 68 5.94 -12.96 -12.90
C ASP A 68 4.64 -12.70 -13.68
N GLY A 69 4.77 -12.14 -14.89
CA GLY A 69 3.64 -11.79 -15.75
C GLY A 69 3.03 -10.40 -15.50
N PHE A 70 3.54 -9.63 -14.52
CA PHE A 70 3.09 -8.27 -14.27
C PHE A 70 4.10 -7.22 -14.75
N THR A 71 3.59 -6.06 -15.13
CA THR A 71 4.38 -4.86 -15.45
C THR A 71 3.83 -3.70 -14.62
N VAL A 72 4.72 -2.83 -14.13
CA VAL A 72 4.34 -1.59 -13.45
C VAL A 72 4.78 -0.40 -14.30
N LYS A 73 3.89 0.58 -14.41
CA LYS A 73 4.06 1.77 -15.22
C LYS A 73 3.50 2.96 -14.45
N LEU A 74 4.18 4.10 -14.51
CA LEU A 74 3.67 5.33 -13.89
C LEU A 74 2.42 5.77 -14.67
N TYR A 75 1.25 5.73 -14.02
CA TYR A 75 0.00 6.16 -14.64
C TYR A 75 -0.16 7.69 -14.60
N MET A 76 -0.04 8.29 -13.41
CA MET A 76 -0.17 9.74 -13.20
C MET A 76 0.75 10.21 -12.06
N SER A 77 1.34 11.39 -12.22
CA SER A 77 2.12 12.07 -11.18
C SER A 77 1.59 13.48 -10.92
N GLY A 78 2.14 14.21 -9.93
CA GLY A 78 1.71 15.59 -9.65
C GLY A 78 0.32 15.69 -9.00
N LEU A 79 -0.15 14.64 -8.35
CA LEU A 79 -1.36 14.63 -7.52
C LEU A 79 -0.99 15.06 -6.09
N THR A 80 -1.87 15.81 -5.45
CA THR A 80 -1.71 16.30 -4.08
C THR A 80 -2.39 15.35 -3.10
N SER A 81 -1.60 14.56 -2.36
CA SER A 81 -2.13 13.58 -1.40
C SER A 81 -3.23 12.68 -1.98
N PRO A 82 -2.98 11.96 -3.09
CA PRO A 82 -3.94 10.99 -3.63
C PRO A 82 -4.18 9.86 -2.62
N ARG A 83 -5.43 9.45 -2.45
CA ARG A 83 -5.81 8.48 -1.40
C ARG A 83 -6.72 7.34 -1.85
N TYR A 84 -7.59 7.58 -2.82
CA TYR A 84 -8.56 6.61 -3.29
C TYR A 84 -8.72 6.75 -4.81
N LEU A 85 -8.90 5.61 -5.48
CA LEU A 85 -9.12 5.51 -6.92
C LEU A 85 -10.41 4.72 -7.15
N ILE A 86 -11.21 5.14 -8.12
CA ILE A 86 -12.37 4.36 -8.58
C ILE A 86 -12.57 4.59 -10.08
N TYR A 87 -12.95 3.53 -10.79
CA TYR A 87 -13.40 3.66 -12.16
C TYR A 87 -14.78 4.31 -12.22
N THR A 88 -14.97 5.22 -13.17
CA THR A 88 -16.30 5.68 -13.55
C THR A 88 -17.01 4.60 -14.37
N PRO A 89 -18.34 4.67 -14.53
CA PRO A 89 -19.07 3.83 -15.47
C PRO A 89 -18.60 3.96 -16.93
N THR A 90 -17.93 5.06 -17.28
CA THR A 90 -17.34 5.33 -18.61
C THR A 90 -15.88 4.88 -18.73
N ASN A 91 -15.33 4.22 -17.71
CA ASN A 91 -13.97 3.68 -17.67
C ASN A 91 -12.84 4.71 -17.49
N ASP A 92 -13.18 5.94 -17.06
CA ASP A 92 -12.23 6.93 -16.55
C ASP A 92 -11.87 6.64 -15.09
N ILE A 93 -10.84 7.28 -14.54
CA ILE A 93 -10.45 7.11 -13.13
C ILE A 93 -10.68 8.40 -12.35
N LEU A 94 -11.49 8.33 -11.29
CA LEU A 94 -11.57 9.39 -10.29
C LEU A 94 -10.51 9.17 -9.21
N VAL A 95 -9.84 10.25 -8.81
CA VAL A 95 -8.82 10.25 -7.76
C VAL A 95 -9.17 11.26 -6.68
N SER A 96 -9.30 10.79 -5.44
CA SER A 96 -9.45 11.69 -4.29
C SER A 96 -8.10 12.30 -3.90
N GLU A 97 -7.98 13.63 -3.96
CA GLU A 97 -6.83 14.40 -3.49
C GLU A 97 -7.18 15.10 -2.18
N SER A 98 -7.05 14.38 -1.06
CA SER A 98 -7.67 14.76 0.22
C SER A 98 -7.24 16.15 0.70
N SER A 99 -5.93 16.40 0.77
CA SER A 99 -5.39 17.68 1.25
C SER A 99 -5.70 18.86 0.32
N ALA A 100 -6.03 18.59 -0.95
CA ALA A 100 -6.40 19.61 -1.92
C ALA A 100 -7.91 19.85 -1.98
N ASN A 101 -8.72 19.13 -1.20
CA ASN A 101 -10.18 19.16 -1.29
C ASN A 101 -10.69 18.98 -2.73
N ARG A 102 -10.10 18.04 -3.47
CA ARG A 102 -10.37 17.84 -4.90
C ARG A 102 -10.59 16.38 -5.24
N ILE A 103 -11.46 16.14 -6.21
CA ILE A 103 -11.51 14.88 -6.95
C ILE A 103 -11.05 15.19 -8.38
N SER A 104 -9.94 14.58 -8.81
CA SER A 104 -9.48 14.64 -10.20
C SER A 104 -10.13 13.54 -11.02
N CYS A 105 -10.53 13.83 -12.25
CA CYS A 105 -10.91 12.84 -13.25
C CYS A 105 -9.77 12.66 -14.25
N LEU A 106 -9.29 11.43 -14.41
CA LEU A 106 -8.25 11.03 -15.34
C LEU A 106 -8.92 10.30 -16.51
N VAL A 107 -8.97 10.96 -17.66
CA VAL A 107 -9.65 10.49 -18.87
C VAL A 107 -8.63 9.84 -19.79
N ASP A 108 -8.92 8.64 -20.24
CA ASP A 108 -8.10 7.83 -21.16
C ASP A 108 -9.00 7.40 -22.34
N ASN A 109 -9.00 8.20 -23.42
CA ASN A 109 -9.92 8.02 -24.54
C ASN A 109 -9.49 6.90 -25.48
N ASP A 110 -8.18 6.68 -25.63
CA ASP A 110 -7.61 5.68 -26.52
C ASP A 110 -7.32 4.34 -25.81
N GLN A 111 -7.50 4.29 -24.49
CA GLN A 111 -7.35 3.12 -23.64
C GLN A 111 -5.94 2.53 -23.68
N ASP A 112 -4.93 3.38 -23.89
CA ASP A 112 -3.52 2.97 -23.93
C ASP A 112 -2.90 2.78 -22.52
N GLY A 113 -3.69 3.06 -21.48
CA GLY A 113 -3.28 2.99 -20.09
C GLY A 113 -2.50 4.22 -19.64
N TYR A 114 -2.67 5.36 -20.31
CA TYR A 114 -2.27 6.69 -19.88
C TYR A 114 -3.45 7.66 -19.99
N PRO A 115 -3.63 8.56 -19.00
CA PRO A 115 -4.66 9.57 -19.13
C PRO A 115 -4.24 10.67 -20.11
N ASP A 116 -5.07 10.90 -21.14
CA ASP A 116 -4.99 12.04 -22.06
C ASP A 116 -5.21 13.36 -21.33
N GLN A 117 -6.11 13.35 -20.35
CA GLN A 117 -6.57 14.56 -19.68
C GLN A 117 -6.72 14.34 -18.18
N ARG A 118 -6.44 15.41 -17.44
CA ARG A 118 -6.79 15.55 -16.03
C ARG A 118 -7.75 16.72 -15.87
N LEU A 119 -8.97 16.41 -15.45
CA LEU A 119 -10.02 17.38 -15.18
C LEU A 119 -10.30 17.44 -13.67
N THR A 120 -10.88 18.55 -13.21
CA THR A 120 -11.45 18.63 -11.85
C THR A 120 -12.90 18.16 -11.92
N PHE A 121 -13.23 17.05 -11.26
CA PHE A 121 -14.60 16.56 -11.16
C PHE A 121 -15.40 17.35 -10.12
N ALA A 122 -14.81 17.54 -8.95
CA ALA A 122 -15.38 18.32 -7.86
C ALA A 122 -14.26 18.94 -7.02
N ASP A 123 -14.53 20.08 -6.41
CA ASP A 123 -13.62 20.73 -5.47
C ASP A 123 -14.36 21.28 -4.23
N SER A 124 -13.69 22.11 -3.43
CA SER A 124 -14.26 22.74 -2.25
C SER A 124 -15.50 23.60 -2.53
N SER A 125 -15.61 24.20 -3.72
CA SER A 125 -16.81 24.96 -4.12
C SER A 125 -18.04 24.05 -4.30
N ASN A 126 -17.81 22.76 -4.58
CA ASN A 126 -18.83 21.72 -4.62
C ASN A 126 -18.94 20.96 -3.29
N GLY A 127 -18.41 21.51 -2.19
CA GLY A 127 -18.58 20.97 -0.84
C GLY A 127 -17.62 19.86 -0.45
N LEU A 128 -16.50 19.66 -1.16
CA LEU A 128 -15.46 18.74 -0.72
C LEU A 128 -14.72 19.24 0.53
N ASN A 129 -14.53 18.34 1.49
CA ASN A 129 -13.80 18.56 2.74
C ASN A 129 -13.01 17.30 3.08
N TYR A 130 -11.72 17.32 2.77
CA TYR A 130 -10.78 16.21 2.97
C TYR A 130 -11.33 14.88 2.41
N PRO A 131 -11.69 14.82 1.11
CA PRO A 131 -12.35 13.65 0.53
C PRO A 131 -11.45 12.42 0.61
N PHE A 132 -12.03 11.25 0.89
CA PHE A 132 -11.31 9.98 0.95
C PHE A 132 -12.04 8.89 0.17
N GLY A 133 -12.95 8.15 0.80
CA GLY A 133 -13.63 7.02 0.15
C GLY A 133 -14.65 7.50 -0.87
N MET A 134 -14.73 6.81 -2.01
CA MET A 134 -15.68 7.12 -3.08
C MET A 134 -16.38 5.84 -3.54
N ALA A 135 -17.67 5.93 -3.89
CA ALA A 135 -18.43 4.79 -4.36
C ALA A 135 -19.55 5.22 -5.32
N PHE A 136 -19.77 4.41 -6.35
CA PHE A 136 -20.99 4.46 -7.16
C PHE A 136 -22.00 3.44 -6.62
N PHE A 137 -23.24 3.86 -6.39
CA PHE A 137 -24.30 2.97 -5.95
C PHE A 137 -25.67 3.48 -6.43
N ASN A 138 -26.47 2.60 -7.04
CA ASN A 138 -27.82 2.92 -7.56
C ASN A 138 -27.90 4.20 -8.42
N GLY A 139 -26.90 4.41 -9.30
CA GLY A 139 -26.86 5.58 -10.19
C GLY A 139 -26.41 6.88 -9.52
N SER A 140 -26.01 6.83 -8.25
CA SER A 140 -25.53 7.96 -7.48
C SER A 140 -24.03 7.84 -7.18
N PHE A 141 -23.36 8.98 -7.03
CA PHE A 141 -21.96 9.03 -6.62
C PHE A 141 -21.83 9.55 -5.19
N TYR A 142 -21.18 8.76 -4.34
CA TYR A 142 -20.98 9.07 -2.92
C TYR A 142 -19.52 9.36 -2.62
N VAL A 143 -19.28 10.41 -1.84
CA VAL A 143 -17.96 10.80 -1.38
C VAL A 143 -17.95 10.91 0.14
N GLY A 144 -17.07 10.17 0.78
CA GLY A 144 -16.77 10.32 2.20
C GLY A 144 -15.87 11.52 2.42
N ASN A 145 -16.46 12.63 2.88
CA ASN A 145 -15.73 13.75 3.44
C ASN A 145 -15.39 13.49 4.90
N ARG A 146 -14.52 14.32 5.46
CA ARG A 146 -14.21 14.35 6.89
C ARG A 146 -15.43 14.68 7.77
N ASP A 147 -16.37 15.47 7.25
CA ASP A 147 -17.52 16.01 7.99
C ASP A 147 -18.85 15.37 7.64
N ALA A 148 -18.96 14.69 6.49
CA ALA A 148 -20.20 14.11 5.99
C ALA A 148 -19.97 13.08 4.87
N ILE A 149 -21.02 12.35 4.51
CA ILE A 149 -21.10 11.73 3.18
C ILE A 149 -21.79 12.71 2.23
N ARG A 150 -21.18 12.99 1.10
CA ARG A 150 -21.74 13.84 0.04
C ARG A 150 -22.31 12.97 -1.07
N LEU A 151 -23.48 13.36 -1.55
CA LEU A 151 -24.11 12.82 -2.75
C LEU A 151 -23.84 13.78 -3.90
N TYR A 152 -23.43 13.22 -5.04
CA TYR A 152 -23.27 13.87 -6.32
C TYR A 152 -24.13 13.18 -7.37
#